data_AF-A0A382C9U8-F1
#
_entry.id   AF-A0A382C9U8-F1
#
_cell.length_a   1.000
_cell.length_b   1.000
_cell.length_c   1.000
_cell.angle_alpha   90.00
_cell.angle_beta   90.00
_cell.angle_gamma   90.00
#
_symmetry.space_group_name_H-M   'P 1'
#
loop_
_entity.id
_entity.type
_entity.pdbx_description
1 polymer ?
#
loop_
_entity_poly.entity_id
_entity_poly.type
_entity_poly.pdbx_seq_one_letter_code
_entity_poly.pdbx_strand_id
1 'polypeptide(L)'
;VSESITQLTNDLIASYAKVGGINHLDGGNLPSKFAIASITTDLLRLLLPGFFDEKPIQTSELRVEISTLMDSVSGRLEDEITKSIEYRLPGESADKPRPLAREITAEFLGSFPAIREMLKTDVEAAYTGDPAALSHEEVVVAYPFVETIAVQRMAHQLYRRGVAL
;
A
#
# COMPACT_ATOMS: atom_id res chain seq x y z
N VAL A 1 -4.84 42.66 12.56
CA VAL A 1 -5.85 42.03 13.43
C VAL A 1 -5.73 40.54 13.21
N SER A 2 -5.42 39.75 14.24
CA SER A 2 -5.40 38.29 14.10
C SER A 2 -6.81 37.85 13.75
N GLU A 3 -7.00 37.19 12.62
CA GLU A 3 -8.27 36.53 12.35
C GLU A 3 -8.52 35.52 13.48
N SER A 4 -9.78 35.46 13.92
CA SER A 4 -10.20 34.45 14.89
C SER A 4 -10.18 33.08 14.22
N ILE A 5 -9.81 32.03 14.95
CA ILE A 5 -9.94 30.63 14.49
C ILE A 5 -11.35 30.35 13.97
N THR A 6 -12.37 30.97 14.55
CA THR A 6 -13.75 30.87 14.07
C THR A 6 -13.91 31.40 12.65
N GLN A 7 -13.29 32.53 12.32
CA GLN A 7 -13.37 33.13 10.99
C GLN A 7 -12.65 32.25 9.97
N LEU A 8 -11.43 31.81 10.28
CA LEU A 8 -10.65 30.88 9.44
C LEU A 8 -11.42 29.57 9.18
N THR A 9 -12.09 29.05 10.19
CA THR A 9 -12.92 27.83 10.07
C THR A 9 -14.09 28.06 9.12
N ASN A 10 -14.79 29.19 9.26
CA ASN A 10 -15.93 29.52 8.41
C ASN A 10 -15.51 29.71 6.95
N ASP A 11 -14.38 30.39 6.71
CA ASP A 11 -13.86 30.61 5.37
C ASP A 11 -13.43 29.30 4.71
N LEU A 12 -12.83 28.39 5.49
CA LEU A 12 -12.48 27.06 5.01
C LEU A 12 -13.73 26.22 4.70
N ILE A 13 -14.75 26.22 5.55
CA ILE A 13 -16.03 25.53 5.29
C ILE A 13 -16.71 26.11 4.04
N ALA A 14 -16.71 27.43 3.89
CA ALA A 14 -17.25 28.08 2.70
C ALA A 14 -16.50 27.65 1.43
N SER A 15 -15.17 27.42 1.54
CA SER A 15 -14.38 26.88 0.43
C SER A 15 -14.80 25.48 0.01
N TYR A 16 -15.23 24.62 0.96
CA TYR A 16 -15.71 23.28 0.64
C TYR A 16 -16.95 23.33 -0.26
N ALA A 17 -17.90 24.20 0.06
CA ALA A 17 -19.09 24.41 -0.78
C ALA A 17 -18.77 25.07 -2.13
N LYS A 18 -17.81 26.00 -2.16
CA LYS A 18 -17.45 26.77 -3.35
C LYS A 18 -16.61 25.98 -4.37
N VAL A 19 -15.61 25.25 -3.89
CA VAL A 19 -14.68 24.48 -4.74
C VAL A 19 -15.29 23.14 -5.12
N GLY A 20 -15.90 22.42 -4.17
CA GLY A 20 -16.54 21.13 -4.41
C GLY A 20 -15.63 20.08 -5.05
N GLY A 21 -16.18 18.92 -5.45
CA GLY A 21 -15.52 17.93 -6.30
C GLY A 21 -14.37 17.11 -5.69
N ILE A 22 -13.73 17.59 -4.63
CA ILE A 22 -12.69 16.89 -3.85
C ILE A 22 -13.13 16.57 -2.41
N ASN A 23 -14.40 16.87 -2.10
CA ASN A 23 -15.01 16.53 -0.82
C ASN A 23 -15.76 15.22 -0.98
N HIS A 24 -15.41 14.22 -0.17
CA HIS A 24 -16.16 12.98 -0.05
C HIS A 24 -16.85 12.94 1.32
N LEU A 25 -17.78 13.87 1.52
CA LEU A 25 -18.63 13.93 2.71
C LEU A 25 -19.90 13.11 2.44
N ASP A 26 -20.33 12.29 3.40
CA ASP A 26 -21.52 11.42 3.32
C ASP A 26 -21.51 10.38 2.17
N GLY A 27 -20.35 10.18 1.52
CA GLY A 27 -20.21 9.25 0.40
C GLY A 27 -20.03 7.79 0.83
N GLY A 28 -20.13 6.87 -0.14
CA GLY A 28 -20.02 5.43 0.08
C GLY A 28 -18.67 4.97 0.66
N ASN A 29 -18.61 3.70 1.07
CA ASN A 29 -17.48 3.05 1.73
C ASN A 29 -16.27 2.88 0.77
N LEU A 30 -15.55 3.97 0.50
CA LEU A 30 -14.32 3.96 -0.30
C LEU A 30 -13.15 3.30 0.47
N PRO A 31 -12.15 2.76 -0.24
CA PRO A 31 -10.90 2.37 0.38
C PRO A 31 -10.27 3.50 1.17
N SER A 32 -9.76 3.19 2.35
CA SER A 32 -9.15 4.16 3.26
C SER A 32 -7.69 4.40 2.87
N LYS A 33 -7.35 5.65 2.52
CA LYS A 33 -5.95 6.05 2.28
C LYS A 33 -5.03 5.71 3.46
N PHE A 34 -5.51 5.88 4.69
CA PHE A 34 -4.74 5.53 5.88
C PHE A 34 -4.52 4.02 6.01
N ALA A 35 -5.56 3.23 5.76
CA ALA A 35 -5.46 1.76 5.80
C ALA A 35 -4.49 1.26 4.73
N ILE A 36 -4.61 1.74 3.49
CA ILE A 36 -3.72 1.39 2.37
C ILE A 36 -2.27 1.77 2.66
N ALA A 37 -2.01 2.96 3.20
CA ALA A 37 -0.66 3.37 3.58
C ALA A 37 -0.05 2.40 4.60
N SER A 38 -0.79 2.09 5.68
CA SER A 38 -0.32 1.16 6.70
C SER A 38 -0.15 -0.27 6.17
N ILE A 39 -1.07 -0.75 5.32
CA ILE A 39 -0.94 -2.04 4.65
C ILE A 39 0.33 -2.06 3.78
N THR A 40 0.59 -0.99 3.03
CA THR A 40 1.76 -0.88 2.15
C THR A 40 3.05 -0.98 2.96
N THR A 41 3.14 -0.31 4.10
CA THR A 41 4.29 -0.44 5.02
C THR A 41 4.50 -1.89 5.46
N ASP A 42 3.44 -2.60 5.83
CA ASP A 42 3.54 -4.01 6.23
C ASP A 42 3.89 -4.94 5.05
N LEU A 43 3.42 -4.64 3.84
CA LEU A 43 3.82 -5.36 2.63
C LEU A 43 5.31 -5.13 2.28
N LEU A 44 5.83 -3.92 2.49
CA LEU A 44 7.26 -3.62 2.33
C LEU A 44 8.10 -4.44 3.30
N ARG A 45 7.66 -4.62 4.55
CA ARG A 45 8.31 -5.51 5.53
C ARG A 45 8.34 -6.97 5.07
N LEU A 46 7.31 -7.45 4.36
CA LEU A 46 7.30 -8.78 3.75
C LEU A 46 8.26 -8.91 2.56
N LEU A 47 8.39 -7.86 1.74
CA LEU A 47 9.30 -7.85 0.57
C LEU A 47 10.77 -7.63 0.95
N LEU A 48 11.03 -6.86 2.00
CA LEU A 48 12.35 -6.36 2.41
C LEU A 48 12.51 -6.52 3.95
N PRO A 49 12.48 -7.76 4.48
CA PRO A 49 12.54 -8.03 5.91
C PRO A 49 13.85 -7.53 6.50
N GLY A 50 13.77 -6.86 7.64
CA GLY A 50 14.90 -6.25 8.32
C GLY A 50 15.24 -4.83 7.87
N PHE A 51 14.63 -4.31 6.79
CA PHE A 51 14.84 -2.94 6.32
C PHE A 51 13.75 -1.96 6.79
N PHE A 52 12.54 -2.46 7.01
CA PHE A 52 11.37 -1.66 7.42
C PHE A 52 10.88 -2.01 8.84
N ASP A 53 11.69 -2.75 9.60
CA ASP A 53 11.38 -3.16 10.96
C ASP A 53 12.07 -2.25 11.98
N GLU A 54 11.33 -1.83 13.02
CA GLU A 54 11.91 -1.02 14.11
C GLU A 54 12.96 -1.79 14.94
N LYS A 55 12.90 -3.12 14.89
CA LYS A 55 13.80 -4.02 15.64
C LYS A 55 14.38 -5.07 14.69
N PRO A 56 15.65 -5.46 14.88
CA PRO A 56 16.24 -6.55 14.13
C PRO A 56 15.45 -7.85 14.32
N ILE A 57 15.06 -8.48 13.22
CA ILE A 57 14.40 -9.79 13.22
C ILE A 57 15.45 -10.88 13.40
N GLN A 58 15.27 -11.73 14.42
CA GLN A 58 16.10 -12.91 14.58
C GLN A 58 15.65 -14.03 13.63
N THR A 59 16.61 -14.72 13.01
CA THR A 59 16.32 -15.81 12.06
C THR A 59 15.45 -16.93 12.67
N SER A 60 15.56 -17.19 13.97
CA SER A 60 14.75 -18.16 14.70
C SER A 60 13.27 -17.77 14.81
N GLU A 61 12.97 -16.47 14.80
CA GLU A 61 11.62 -15.90 14.98
C GLU A 61 10.96 -15.54 13.64
N LEU A 62 11.76 -15.40 12.58
CA LEU A 62 11.35 -15.00 11.23
C LEU A 62 10.08 -15.71 10.74
N ARG A 63 9.98 -17.02 10.91
CA ARG A 63 8.79 -17.78 10.46
C ARG A 63 7.52 -17.30 11.14
N VAL A 64 7.57 -17.11 12.46
CA VAL A 64 6.40 -16.74 13.25
C VAL A 64 6.01 -15.30 12.93
N GLU A 65 6.99 -14.40 12.86
CA GLU A 65 6.75 -12.99 12.54
C GLU A 65 6.16 -12.80 11.14
N ILE A 66 6.76 -13.41 10.11
CA ILE A 66 6.27 -13.33 8.74
C ILE A 66 4.88 -13.96 8.61
N SER A 67 4.61 -15.07 9.31
CA SER A 67 3.27 -15.69 9.27
C SER A 67 2.21 -14.79 9.91
N THR A 68 2.54 -14.15 11.04
CA THR A 68 1.64 -13.22 11.73
C THR A 68 1.37 -11.98 10.88
N LEU A 69 2.42 -11.44 10.26
CA LEU A 69 2.32 -10.28 9.37
C LEU A 69 1.49 -10.61 8.12
N MET A 70 1.71 -11.78 7.52
CA MET A 70 0.96 -12.27 6.37
C MET A 70 -0.54 -12.39 6.66
N ASP A 71 -0.91 -12.97 7.80
CA ASP A 71 -2.31 -13.12 8.22
C ASP A 71 -3.00 -11.77 8.44
N SER A 72 -2.33 -10.87 9.20
CA SER A 72 -2.81 -9.51 9.47
C SER A 72 -3.04 -8.72 8.18
N VAL A 73 -2.06 -8.72 7.27
CA VAL A 73 -2.16 -7.98 6.01
C VAL A 73 -3.20 -8.61 5.09
N SER A 74 -3.31 -9.93 5.02
CA SER A 74 -4.33 -10.60 4.21
C SER A 74 -5.74 -10.15 4.59
N GLY A 75 -6.09 -10.12 5.88
CA GLY A 75 -7.43 -9.69 6.31
C GLY A 75 -7.71 -8.22 5.98
N ARG A 76 -6.77 -7.33 6.29
CA ARG A 76 -6.90 -5.88 6.06
C ARG A 76 -6.94 -5.54 4.57
N LEU A 77 -6.15 -6.21 3.75
CA LEU A 77 -6.15 -6.00 2.30
C LEU A 77 -7.43 -6.51 1.66
N GLU A 78 -7.95 -7.66 2.11
CA GLU A 78 -9.26 -8.17 1.69
C GLU A 78 -10.39 -7.17 1.97
N ASP A 79 -10.36 -6.49 3.13
CA ASP A 79 -11.31 -5.42 3.47
C ASP A 79 -11.27 -4.27 2.45
N GLU A 80 -10.08 -3.76 2.15
CA GLU A 80 -9.94 -2.62 1.23
C GLU A 80 -10.21 -3.00 -0.24
N ILE A 81 -9.87 -4.22 -0.67
CA ILE A 81 -10.23 -4.72 -2.00
C ILE A 81 -11.74 -4.92 -2.12
N THR A 82 -12.42 -5.38 -1.06
CA THR A 82 -13.89 -5.49 -1.04
C THR A 82 -14.53 -4.12 -1.33
N LYS A 83 -14.07 -3.07 -0.65
CA LYS A 83 -14.54 -1.68 -0.87
C LYS A 83 -14.30 -1.21 -2.31
N SER A 84 -13.15 -1.55 -2.89
CA SER A 84 -12.83 -1.22 -4.28
C SER A 84 -13.77 -1.91 -5.28
N ILE A 85 -14.08 -3.18 -5.06
CA ILE A 85 -15.01 -3.95 -5.90
C ILE A 85 -16.42 -3.37 -5.81
N GLU A 86 -16.89 -3.10 -4.59
CA GLU A 86 -18.21 -2.49 -4.33
C GLU A 86 -18.34 -1.11 -4.98
N TYR A 87 -17.27 -0.30 -4.94
CA TYR A 87 -17.27 1.02 -5.57
C TYR A 87 -17.40 0.99 -7.09
N ARG A 88 -16.73 0.04 -7.76
CA ARG A 88 -16.72 -0.04 -9.23
C ARG A 88 -18.11 -0.26 -9.84
N LEU A 89 -19.04 -0.84 -9.08
CA LEU A 89 -20.35 -1.22 -9.58
C LEU A 89 -21.49 -0.44 -8.91
N PRO A 90 -21.65 0.89 -9.17
CA PRO A 90 -22.88 1.57 -8.80
C PRO A 90 -24.04 1.01 -9.66
N GLY A 91 -24.76 0.02 -9.13
CA GLY A 91 -25.99 -0.52 -9.74
C GLY A 91 -25.96 -2.00 -10.16
N GLU A 92 -24.78 -2.63 -10.23
CA GLU A 92 -24.65 -4.08 -10.44
C GLU A 92 -23.93 -4.68 -9.23
N SER A 93 -24.67 -4.98 -8.16
CA SER A 93 -24.06 -5.61 -6.99
C SER A 93 -23.30 -6.85 -7.45
N ALA A 94 -21.98 -6.88 -7.29
CA ALA A 94 -21.25 -8.13 -7.47
C ALA A 94 -21.95 -9.16 -6.58
N ASP A 95 -22.36 -10.30 -7.13
CA ASP A 95 -23.13 -11.29 -6.35
C ASP A 95 -22.39 -11.70 -5.06
N LYS A 96 -21.05 -11.60 -5.06
CA LYS A 96 -20.16 -11.98 -3.96
C LYS A 96 -18.84 -11.17 -3.96
N PRO A 97 -18.83 -9.89 -3.51
CA PRO A 97 -17.62 -9.05 -3.55
C PRO A 97 -16.53 -9.59 -2.62
N ARG A 98 -16.91 -10.12 -1.45
CA ARG A 98 -15.97 -10.58 -0.44
C ARG A 98 -15.20 -11.86 -0.84
N PRO A 99 -15.84 -12.92 -1.37
CA PRO A 99 -15.12 -14.07 -1.92
C PRO A 99 -14.15 -13.71 -3.05
N LEU A 100 -14.54 -12.79 -3.94
CA LEU A 100 -13.65 -12.32 -5.01
C LEU A 100 -12.46 -11.54 -4.44
N ALA A 101 -12.69 -10.65 -3.47
CA ALA A 101 -11.61 -9.94 -2.79
C ALA A 101 -10.61 -10.90 -2.14
N ARG A 102 -11.11 -11.95 -1.48
CA ARG A 102 -10.28 -12.98 -0.85
C ARG A 102 -9.40 -13.72 -1.86
N GLU A 103 -9.96 -14.10 -3.01
CA GLU A 103 -9.22 -14.74 -4.09
C GLU A 103 -8.11 -13.82 -4.61
N ILE A 104 -8.44 -12.57 -4.94
CA ILE A 104 -7.47 -11.57 -5.42
C ILE A 104 -6.36 -11.34 -4.38
N THR A 105 -6.70 -11.21 -3.09
CA THR A 105 -5.72 -11.06 -2.01
C THR A 105 -4.76 -12.24 -1.95
N ALA A 106 -5.28 -13.46 -2.01
CA ALA A 106 -4.45 -14.67 -1.96
C ALA A 106 -3.51 -14.77 -3.17
N GLU A 107 -4.02 -14.48 -4.37
CA GLU A 107 -3.19 -14.44 -5.59
C GLU A 107 -2.13 -13.34 -5.54
N PHE A 108 -2.50 -12.15 -5.04
CA PHE A 108 -1.58 -11.02 -4.88
C PHE A 108 -0.45 -11.37 -3.92
N LEU A 109 -0.76 -11.86 -2.72
CA LEU A 109 0.26 -12.28 -1.76
C LEU A 109 1.10 -13.46 -2.28
N GLY A 110 0.48 -14.36 -3.05
CA GLY A 110 1.19 -15.44 -3.75
C GLY A 110 2.21 -14.97 -4.79
N SER A 111 2.12 -13.72 -5.27
CA SER A 111 3.08 -13.15 -6.22
C SER A 111 4.36 -12.60 -5.58
N PHE A 112 4.42 -12.48 -4.24
CA PHE A 112 5.52 -11.84 -3.53
C PHE A 112 6.89 -12.46 -3.82
N PRO A 113 7.07 -13.79 -3.90
CA PRO A 113 8.35 -14.39 -4.28
C PRO A 113 8.87 -13.86 -5.62
N ALA A 114 8.01 -13.77 -6.65
CA ALA A 114 8.39 -13.24 -7.95
C ALA A 114 8.69 -11.73 -7.91
N ILE A 115 7.94 -10.96 -7.10
CA ILE A 115 8.24 -9.53 -6.88
C ILE A 115 9.63 -9.37 -6.25
N ARG A 116 9.98 -10.19 -5.26
CA ARG A 116 11.30 -10.16 -4.62
C ARG A 116 12.43 -10.49 -5.58
N GLU A 117 12.23 -11.43 -6.49
CA GLU A 117 13.20 -11.74 -7.55
C GLU A 117 13.43 -10.51 -8.45
N MET A 118 12.36 -9.83 -8.88
CA MET A 118 12.47 -8.59 -9.65
C MET A 118 13.16 -7.47 -8.85
N LEU A 119 12.78 -7.26 -7.59
CA LEU A 119 13.38 -6.22 -6.75
C LEU A 119 14.87 -6.45 -6.53
N LYS A 120 15.31 -7.71 -6.42
CA LYS A 120 16.74 -8.02 -6.36
C LYS A 120 17.47 -7.50 -7.61
N THR A 121 16.86 -7.64 -8.80
CA THR A 121 17.46 -7.11 -10.04
C THR A 121 17.46 -5.59 -10.10
N ASP A 122 16.46 -4.92 -9.51
CA ASP A 122 16.43 -3.46 -9.42
C ASP A 122 17.55 -2.92 -8.53
N VAL A 123 17.77 -3.56 -7.37
CA VAL A 123 18.85 -3.22 -6.44
C VAL A 123 20.21 -3.46 -7.08
N GLU A 124 20.39 -4.59 -7.77
CA GLU A 124 21.61 -4.91 -8.51
C GLU A 124 21.91 -3.85 -9.59
N ALA A 125 20.88 -3.45 -10.34
CA ALA A 125 21.02 -2.45 -11.39
C ALA A 125 21.41 -1.08 -10.82
N ALA A 126 20.83 -0.67 -9.69
CA ALA A 126 21.19 0.57 -9.03
C ALA A 126 22.61 0.54 -8.46
N TYR A 127 22.99 -0.56 -7.79
CA TYR A 127 24.35 -0.74 -7.29
C TYR A 127 25.39 -0.69 -8.41
N THR A 128 25.17 -1.41 -9.50
CA THR A 128 26.09 -1.41 -10.66
C THR A 128 26.10 -0.06 -11.39
N GLY A 129 24.97 0.65 -11.38
CA GLY A 129 24.77 1.92 -12.08
C GLY A 129 25.32 3.15 -11.35
N ASP A 130 25.58 3.06 -10.05
CA ASP A 130 26.12 4.14 -9.23
C ASP A 130 27.50 3.77 -8.64
N PRO A 131 28.61 4.30 -9.19
CA PRO A 131 29.94 4.07 -8.64
C PRO A 131 30.13 4.54 -7.19
N ALA A 132 29.24 5.38 -6.65
CA ALA A 132 29.28 5.83 -5.27
C ALA A 132 28.57 4.87 -4.30
N ALA A 133 27.78 3.91 -4.79
CA ALA A 133 27.13 2.91 -3.96
C ALA A 133 28.16 1.96 -3.32
N LEU A 134 28.13 1.87 -2.00
CA LEU A 134 29.05 1.07 -1.19
C LEU A 134 28.58 -0.37 -1.06
N SER A 135 27.26 -0.62 -1.01
CA SER A 135 26.70 -1.97 -0.96
C SER A 135 25.22 -2.02 -1.39
N HIS A 136 24.70 -3.23 -1.63
CA HIS A 136 23.28 -3.45 -1.89
C HIS A 136 22.40 -3.02 -0.71
N GLU A 137 22.85 -3.20 0.53
CA GLU A 137 22.12 -2.76 1.72
C GLU A 137 22.00 -1.24 1.79
N GLU A 138 23.06 -0.51 1.41
CA GLU A 138 23.00 0.95 1.30
C GLU A 138 21.97 1.36 0.24
N VAL A 139 21.97 0.70 -0.91
CA VAL A 139 20.96 0.95 -1.96
C VAL A 139 19.55 0.73 -1.41
N VAL A 140 19.29 -0.36 -0.71
CA VAL A 140 17.95 -0.66 -0.17
C VAL A 140 17.50 0.36 0.88
N VAL A 141 18.40 0.80 1.78
CA VAL A 141 18.05 1.71 2.90
C VAL A 141 18.00 3.16 2.48
N ALA A 142 18.96 3.61 1.66
CA ALA A 142 19.18 5.04 1.41
C ALA A 142 18.57 5.53 0.10
N TYR A 143 18.29 4.66 -0.87
CA TYR A 143 17.83 5.10 -2.18
C TYR A 143 16.30 5.12 -2.22
N PRO A 144 15.66 6.29 -2.34
CA PRO A 144 14.20 6.41 -2.25
C PRO A 144 13.45 5.67 -3.38
N PHE A 145 14.14 5.39 -4.49
CA PHE A 145 13.53 4.68 -5.61
C PHE A 145 13.21 3.22 -5.26
N VAL A 146 13.95 2.57 -4.33
CA VAL A 146 13.74 1.15 -4.00
C VAL A 146 12.35 0.96 -3.38
N GLU A 147 11.97 1.81 -2.44
CA GLU A 147 10.61 1.83 -1.90
C GLU A 147 9.59 2.13 -3.00
N THR A 148 9.86 3.15 -3.82
CA THR A 148 8.97 3.57 -4.91
C THR A 148 8.68 2.44 -5.90
N ILE A 149 9.72 1.73 -6.35
CA ILE A 149 9.57 0.64 -7.33
C ILE A 149 8.94 -0.60 -6.70
N ALA A 150 9.19 -0.88 -5.41
CA ALA A 150 8.51 -1.93 -4.68
C ALA A 150 7.00 -1.68 -4.61
N VAL A 151 6.60 -0.46 -4.24
CA VAL A 151 5.18 -0.04 -4.22
C VAL A 151 4.58 -0.12 -5.62
N GLN A 152 5.30 0.36 -6.64
CA GLN A 152 4.82 0.29 -8.03
C GLN A 152 4.60 -1.16 -8.50
N ARG A 153 5.55 -2.06 -8.23
CA ARG A 153 5.46 -3.47 -8.64
C ARG A 153 4.29 -4.18 -7.96
N MET A 154 4.06 -3.90 -6.67
CA MET A 154 2.88 -4.39 -5.94
C MET A 154 1.58 -3.85 -6.54
N ALA A 155 1.49 -2.53 -6.73
CA ALA A 155 0.33 -1.88 -7.32
C ALA A 155 0.02 -2.44 -8.72
N HIS A 156 1.06 -2.73 -9.51
CA HIS A 156 0.91 -3.33 -10.84
C HIS A 156 0.28 -4.73 -10.80
N GLN A 157 0.57 -5.55 -9.79
CA GLN A 157 -0.10 -6.85 -9.65
C GLN A 157 -1.60 -6.71 -9.39
N LEU A 158 -1.99 -5.78 -8.49
CA LEU A 158 -3.40 -5.48 -8.23
C LEU A 158 -4.09 -4.90 -9.48
N TYR A 159 -3.41 -4.01 -10.21
CA TYR A 159 -3.90 -3.46 -11.48
C TYR A 159 -4.17 -4.56 -12.51
N ARG A 160 -3.25 -5.53 -12.68
CA ARG A 160 -3.42 -6.65 -13.62
C ARG A 160 -4.59 -7.57 -13.26
N ARG A 161 -4.99 -7.60 -11.99
CA ARG A 161 -6.18 -8.31 -11.50
C ARG A 161 -7.45 -7.48 -11.62
N GLY A 162 -7.34 -6.27 -12.18
CA GLY A 162 -8.45 -5.36 -12.31
C GLY A 162 -8.97 -4.96 -10.93
N VAL A 163 -8.12 -4.62 -9.97
CA VAL A 163 -8.51 -3.83 -8.79
C VAL A 163 -8.38 -2.34 -9.17
N ALA A 164 -9.41 -1.53 -8.93
CA ALA A 164 -9.42 -0.10 -9.27
C ALA A 164 -9.28 0.75 -8.00
N LEU A 165 -9.07 2.05 -8.22
CA LEU A 165 -8.82 3.12 -7.24
C LEU A 165 -7.35 3.35 -6.95
#